data_AF-A0A841AYR5-F1
#
_entry.id   AF-A0A841AYR5-F1
#
_cell.length_a   1.000
_cell.length_b   1.000
_cell.length_c   1.000
_cell.angle_alpha   90.00
_cell.angle_beta   90.00
_cell.angle_gamma   90.00
#
_symmetry.space_group_name_H-M   'P 1'
#
loop_
_entity.id
_entity.type
_entity.pdbx_description
1 polymer ?
#
loop_
_entity_poly.entity_id
_entity_poly.type
_entity_poly.pdbx_seq_one_letter_code
_entity_poly.pdbx_strand_id
1 'polypeptide(L)'
;MFTRKVLVGGIALSAVALTVVAPAASATGHGSSAFALSASGLLKIDPVPAVDGSDGFRQKSLAEFSLPLQLVKLTLLNAQAGESAAKASIKDVTVNLGGITGLQGKPLVSASAIQAQCKGGKGSSSLAKANIGGVKLDVAAAPNTAVGVQGLASVTLNKQVEHKDGSITVTALSISVDGVQTLDLASVTCAAGDGGGSTTEPPTGKPSTGKPSSTKPSAPATSATTRPAGDKPTADGKAPTPTPVKAHLDVTG
;
A
#
# COMPACT_ATOMS: atom_id res chain seq x y z
N MET A 1 42.03 -73.02 -33.98
CA MET A 1 42.82 -73.40 -32.79
C MET A 1 42.83 -72.21 -31.85
N PHE A 2 42.36 -72.43 -30.62
CA PHE A 2 42.36 -71.51 -29.47
C PHE A 2 43.79 -70.96 -29.22
N THR A 3 44.06 -69.82 -28.56
CA THR A 3 43.64 -69.49 -27.18
C THR A 3 44.13 -68.07 -26.79
N ARG A 4 43.25 -67.31 -26.12
CA ARG A 4 43.43 -66.33 -25.01
C ARG A 4 44.56 -65.28 -25.05
N LYS A 5 44.17 -64.04 -24.75
CA LYS A 5 44.51 -63.37 -23.47
C LYS A 5 43.55 -62.20 -23.19
N VAL A 6 42.92 -62.25 -22.02
CA VAL A 6 42.13 -61.17 -21.40
C VAL A 6 43.11 -60.24 -20.68
N LEU A 7 42.97 -58.93 -20.86
CA LEU A 7 43.55 -57.94 -19.96
C LEU A 7 42.45 -57.09 -19.35
N VAL A 8 42.37 -57.18 -18.03
CA VAL A 8 41.63 -56.32 -17.12
C VAL A 8 42.39 -54.99 -17.02
N GLY A 9 41.70 -53.86 -17.17
CA GLY A 9 42.29 -52.54 -17.02
C GLY A 9 41.21 -51.50 -16.74
N GLY A 10 40.94 -51.27 -15.46
CA GLY A 10 40.04 -50.22 -15.00
C GLY A 10 40.57 -48.84 -15.33
N ILE A 11 39.69 -47.96 -15.81
CA ILE A 11 39.98 -46.54 -15.94
C ILE A 11 38.98 -45.80 -15.05
N ALA A 12 39.54 -45.08 -14.09
CA ALA A 12 38.86 -44.34 -13.06
C ALA A 12 37.99 -43.22 -13.62
N LEU A 13 36.79 -43.09 -13.04
CA LEU A 13 35.91 -41.94 -13.16
C LEU A 13 36.55 -40.72 -12.47
N SER A 14 37.20 -39.86 -13.26
CA SER A 14 37.62 -38.53 -12.81
C SER A 14 36.54 -37.51 -13.18
N ALA A 15 35.53 -37.37 -12.32
CA ALA A 15 34.56 -36.28 -12.41
C ALA A 15 35.19 -34.99 -11.88
N VAL A 16 35.59 -34.10 -12.80
CA VAL A 16 36.04 -32.75 -12.46
C VAL A 16 34.80 -31.93 -12.10
N ALA A 17 34.56 -31.73 -10.80
CA ALA A 17 33.54 -30.83 -10.31
C ALA A 17 34.00 -29.38 -10.54
N LEU A 18 33.53 -28.75 -11.62
CA LEU A 18 33.55 -27.30 -11.80
C LEU A 18 32.59 -26.68 -10.78
N THR A 19 33.12 -26.20 -9.66
CA THR A 19 32.38 -25.32 -8.76
C THR A 19 32.17 -23.97 -9.46
N VAL A 20 31.01 -23.81 -10.11
CA VAL A 20 30.54 -22.52 -10.58
C VAL A 20 30.24 -21.70 -9.32
N VAL A 21 31.13 -20.79 -8.96
CA VAL A 21 30.85 -19.77 -7.95
C VAL A 21 29.82 -18.83 -8.59
N ALA A 22 28.55 -19.10 -8.37
CA ALA A 22 27.50 -18.15 -8.71
C ALA A 22 27.81 -16.85 -7.93
N PRO A 23 27.67 -15.67 -8.56
CA PRO A 23 27.73 -14.43 -7.80
C PRO A 23 26.67 -14.53 -6.71
N ALA A 24 27.09 -14.53 -5.44
CA ALA A 24 26.19 -14.26 -4.36
C ALA A 24 25.58 -12.89 -4.69
N ALA A 25 24.28 -12.88 -5.00
CA ALA A 25 23.52 -11.67 -5.15
C ALA A 25 23.55 -10.99 -3.78
N SER A 26 24.54 -10.12 -3.59
CA SER A 26 24.55 -9.17 -2.50
C SER A 26 23.23 -8.43 -2.58
N ALA A 27 22.35 -8.66 -1.61
CA ALA A 27 21.17 -7.85 -1.39
C ALA A 27 21.66 -6.43 -1.08
N THR A 28 21.90 -5.63 -2.11
CA THR A 28 21.83 -4.17 -1.99
C THR A 28 20.43 -3.91 -1.48
N GLY A 29 20.31 -3.55 -0.19
CA GLY A 29 19.04 -3.21 0.43
C GLY A 29 18.35 -2.20 -0.46
N HIS A 30 17.23 -2.58 -1.06
CA HIS A 30 16.47 -1.68 -1.92
C HIS A 30 15.84 -0.68 -0.94
N GLY A 31 16.31 0.57 -0.92
CA GLY A 31 15.70 1.60 -0.10
C GLY A 31 14.24 1.80 -0.49
N SER A 32 13.43 2.28 0.45
CA SER A 32 12.08 2.74 0.09
C SER A 32 12.19 4.06 -0.71
N SER A 33 11.18 4.43 -1.48
CA SER A 33 11.13 5.70 -2.21
C SER A 33 9.76 6.35 -2.11
N ALA A 34 9.69 7.66 -2.29
CA ALA A 34 8.43 8.40 -2.22
C ALA A 34 8.44 9.60 -3.14
N PHE A 35 7.27 9.92 -3.71
CA PHE A 35 7.02 11.17 -4.39
C PHE A 35 5.60 11.68 -4.17
N ALA A 36 5.42 13.00 -4.18
CA ALA A 36 4.10 13.58 -3.94
C ALA A 36 3.25 13.73 -5.22
N LEU A 37 3.86 14.09 -6.34
CA LEU A 37 3.18 14.27 -7.62
C LEU A 37 3.99 13.66 -8.75
N SER A 38 3.34 12.96 -9.67
CA SER A 38 3.90 12.67 -11.00
C SER A 38 2.76 12.62 -12.03
N ALA A 39 3.08 12.89 -13.29
CA ALA A 39 2.13 12.77 -14.39
C ALA A 39 2.79 12.23 -15.64
N SER A 40 2.04 11.48 -16.44
CA SER A 40 2.49 10.91 -17.71
C SER A 40 1.38 10.97 -18.74
N GLY A 41 1.75 11.05 -20.03
CA GLY A 41 0.82 11.23 -21.13
C GLY A 41 1.08 12.54 -21.87
N LEU A 42 0.02 13.25 -22.22
CA LEU A 42 0.08 14.55 -22.90
C LEU A 42 0.82 15.62 -22.09
N LEU A 43 0.64 15.58 -20.77
CA LEU A 43 1.34 16.39 -19.79
C LEU A 43 2.26 15.48 -18.97
N LYS A 44 3.57 15.68 -19.12
CA LYS A 44 4.58 15.00 -18.33
C LYS A 44 5.02 15.87 -17.15
N ILE A 45 4.98 15.30 -15.96
CA ILE A 45 5.51 15.91 -14.74
C ILE A 45 6.40 14.87 -14.09
N ASP A 46 7.69 15.17 -14.01
CA ASP A 46 8.62 14.31 -13.30
C ASP A 46 8.29 14.25 -11.80
N PRO A 47 8.55 13.13 -11.11
CA PRO A 47 8.23 12.95 -9.70
C PRO A 47 8.72 14.10 -8.80
N VAL A 48 7.81 14.78 -8.12
CA VAL A 48 8.11 16.01 -7.38
C VAL A 48 7.27 16.21 -6.10
N PRO A 49 7.91 16.58 -4.96
CA PRO A 49 9.29 16.21 -4.65
C PRO A 49 9.43 14.68 -4.64
N ALA A 50 10.60 14.17 -5.01
CA ALA A 50 10.94 12.76 -4.91
C ALA A 50 12.13 12.56 -3.96
N VAL A 51 12.12 11.45 -3.24
CA VAL A 51 13.20 11.01 -2.36
C VAL A 51 13.42 9.50 -2.48
N ASP A 52 14.66 9.10 -2.25
CA ASP A 52 15.10 7.70 -2.19
C ASP A 52 15.77 7.44 -0.84
N GLY A 53 15.44 6.32 -0.21
CA GLY A 53 15.87 5.95 1.13
C GLY A 53 17.04 4.96 1.17
N SER A 54 17.72 4.71 0.05
CA SER A 54 18.80 3.71 -0.02
C SER A 54 20.00 4.06 0.86
N ASP A 55 20.24 5.35 1.09
CA ASP A 55 21.31 5.87 1.95
C ASP A 55 20.79 6.31 3.35
N GLY A 56 19.70 5.69 3.82
CA GLY A 56 19.03 6.02 5.07
C GLY A 56 17.89 7.03 4.90
N PHE A 57 17.44 7.62 6.02
CA PHE A 57 16.25 8.48 6.01
C PHE A 57 16.46 9.78 5.19
N ARG A 58 15.55 10.02 4.24
CA ARG A 58 15.48 11.23 3.42
C ARG A 58 14.07 11.82 3.47
N GLN A 59 14.02 13.15 3.48
CA GLN A 59 12.76 13.89 3.44
C GLN A 59 12.93 15.14 2.57
N LYS A 60 11.91 15.43 1.76
CA LYS A 60 11.82 16.65 0.97
C LYS A 60 10.41 17.20 1.00
N SER A 61 10.31 18.52 1.06
CA SER A 61 9.04 19.24 1.04
C SER A 61 9.05 20.34 -0.01
N LEU A 62 7.89 20.65 -0.58
CA LEU A 62 7.65 21.82 -1.42
C LEU A 62 6.40 22.54 -0.92
N ALA A 63 6.50 23.84 -0.70
CA ALA A 63 5.42 24.63 -0.12
C ALA A 63 4.22 24.76 -1.08
N GLU A 64 4.48 24.88 -2.38
CA GLU A 64 3.45 25.01 -3.40
C GLU A 64 3.97 24.42 -4.72
N PHE A 65 3.08 23.80 -5.48
CA PHE A 65 3.33 23.37 -6.84
C PHE A 65 2.10 23.71 -7.69
N SER A 66 2.31 24.48 -8.75
CA SER A 66 1.23 24.95 -9.63
C SER A 66 1.68 24.86 -11.08
N LEU A 67 0.78 24.35 -11.93
CA LEU A 67 1.00 24.33 -13.38
C LEU A 67 0.38 25.54 -14.07
N PRO A 68 0.85 25.88 -15.29
CA PRO A 68 0.20 26.87 -16.14
C PRO A 68 -1.29 26.57 -16.31
N LEU A 69 -2.08 27.63 -16.53
CA LEU A 69 -3.54 27.56 -16.71
C LEU A 69 -4.27 26.95 -15.49
N GLN A 70 -3.62 26.90 -14.32
CA GLN A 70 -4.16 26.36 -13.07
C GLN A 70 -4.67 24.90 -13.18
N LEU A 71 -4.11 24.13 -14.12
CA LEU A 71 -4.49 22.73 -14.36
C LEU A 71 -4.30 21.87 -13.11
N VAL A 72 -3.23 22.13 -12.36
CA VAL A 72 -2.92 21.49 -11.08
C VAL A 72 -2.42 22.56 -10.13
N LYS A 73 -2.98 22.58 -8.92
CA LYS A 73 -2.52 23.40 -7.79
C LYS A 73 -2.47 22.51 -6.55
N LEU A 74 -1.30 22.44 -5.94
CA LEU A 74 -1.02 21.63 -4.75
C LEU A 74 -0.30 22.49 -3.73
N THR A 75 -0.67 22.34 -2.47
CA THR A 75 0.02 23.02 -1.37
C THR A 75 0.75 21.98 -0.51
N LEU A 76 1.86 22.37 0.09
CA LEU A 76 2.62 21.56 1.04
C LEU A 76 2.74 20.08 0.65
N LEU A 77 3.56 19.82 -0.35
CA LEU A 77 3.91 18.49 -0.79
C LEU A 77 5.06 17.99 0.08
N ASN A 78 4.98 16.76 0.56
CA ASN A 78 6.02 16.14 1.37
C ASN A 78 6.23 14.70 0.92
N ALA A 79 7.49 14.31 0.79
CA ALA A 79 7.91 12.95 0.49
C ALA A 79 9.02 12.55 1.48
N GLN A 80 8.89 11.35 2.03
CA GLN A 80 9.79 10.75 3.02
C GLN A 80 10.05 9.30 2.64
N ALA A 81 11.30 8.89 2.76
CA ALA A 81 11.72 7.52 2.54
C ALA A 81 12.83 7.15 3.51
N GLY A 82 12.78 5.94 4.04
CA GLY A 82 13.86 5.32 4.79
C GLY A 82 14.08 3.89 4.32
N GLU A 83 14.69 3.07 5.17
CA GLU A 83 15.06 1.70 4.81
C GLU A 83 13.82 0.83 4.53
N SER A 84 12.85 0.78 5.45
CA SER A 84 11.68 -0.11 5.37
C SER A 84 10.32 0.60 5.38
N ALA A 85 10.32 1.92 5.27
CA ALA A 85 9.12 2.74 5.30
C ALA A 85 9.23 3.95 4.38
N ALA A 86 8.09 4.33 3.80
CA ALA A 86 7.97 5.54 3.00
C ALA A 86 6.61 6.21 3.25
N LYS A 87 6.58 7.53 3.11
CA LYS A 87 5.40 8.35 3.30
C LYS A 87 5.39 9.49 2.30
N ALA A 88 4.23 9.72 1.69
CA ALA A 88 3.98 10.89 0.85
C ALA A 88 2.70 11.56 1.32
N SER A 89 2.69 12.88 1.38
CA SER A 89 1.50 13.65 1.74
C SER A 89 1.42 14.96 1.00
N ILE A 90 0.20 15.39 0.70
CA ILE A 90 -0.10 16.66 0.06
C ILE A 90 -1.22 17.33 0.82
N LYS A 91 -1.13 18.64 1.02
CA LYS A 91 -2.20 19.46 1.57
C LYS A 91 -2.89 20.24 0.44
N ASP A 92 -4.20 20.39 0.50
CA ASP A 92 -4.95 21.23 -0.45
C ASP A 92 -4.60 20.94 -1.92
N VAL A 93 -5.24 19.91 -2.46
CA VAL A 93 -5.13 19.45 -3.84
C VAL A 93 -6.29 20.00 -4.65
N THR A 94 -5.98 20.60 -5.80
CA THR A 94 -6.96 20.99 -6.81
C THR A 94 -6.44 20.61 -8.19
N VAL A 95 -7.18 19.79 -8.92
CA VAL A 95 -6.88 19.38 -10.29
C VAL A 95 -8.02 19.87 -11.19
N ASN A 96 -7.74 20.90 -11.98
CA ASN A 96 -8.68 21.53 -12.90
C ASN A 96 -8.45 21.05 -14.33
N LEU A 97 -8.67 19.76 -14.55
CA LEU A 97 -8.80 19.23 -15.92
C LEU A 97 -10.23 19.45 -16.47
N GLY A 98 -11.09 20.16 -15.74
CA GLY A 98 -12.48 20.39 -16.13
C GLY A 98 -12.66 21.17 -17.44
N GLY A 99 -11.71 22.04 -17.80
CA GLY A 99 -11.74 22.78 -19.06
C GLY A 99 -11.60 21.90 -20.30
N ILE A 100 -10.91 20.75 -20.17
CA ILE A 100 -10.82 19.75 -21.26
C ILE A 100 -11.95 18.71 -21.18
N THR A 101 -12.52 18.47 -19.99
CA THR A 101 -13.56 17.46 -19.79
C THR A 101 -14.99 18.04 -19.71
N GLY A 102 -15.21 19.32 -20.04
CA GLY A 102 -16.55 19.93 -20.03
C GLY A 102 -17.14 20.25 -18.64
N LEU A 103 -16.37 20.11 -17.56
CA LEU A 103 -16.78 20.53 -16.21
C LEU A 103 -16.59 22.04 -16.07
N GLN A 104 -17.62 22.82 -16.43
CA GLN A 104 -17.57 24.28 -16.30
C GLN A 104 -17.53 24.71 -14.83
N GLY A 105 -16.37 25.23 -14.40
CA GLY A 105 -16.21 25.90 -13.10
C GLY A 105 -16.05 24.98 -11.88
N LYS A 106 -15.87 23.67 -12.06
CA LYS A 106 -15.58 22.73 -10.95
C LYS A 106 -14.26 22.01 -11.20
N PRO A 107 -13.41 21.84 -10.16
CA PRO A 107 -12.23 20.99 -10.28
C PRO A 107 -12.67 19.55 -10.55
N LEU A 108 -11.90 18.85 -11.38
CA LEU A 108 -12.09 17.41 -11.58
C LEU A 108 -11.83 16.68 -10.27
N VAL A 109 -10.76 17.03 -9.55
CA VAL A 109 -10.44 16.50 -8.22
C VAL A 109 -10.13 17.63 -7.26
N SER A 110 -10.68 17.55 -6.05
CA SER A 110 -10.27 18.39 -4.93
C SER A 110 -10.13 17.58 -3.64
N ALA A 111 -9.15 17.89 -2.80
CA ALA A 111 -9.00 17.27 -1.48
C ALA A 111 -8.24 18.21 -0.54
N SER A 112 -8.54 18.20 0.76
CA SER A 112 -7.79 19.00 1.75
C SER A 112 -6.50 18.31 2.21
N ALA A 113 -6.47 16.99 2.19
CA ALA A 113 -5.26 16.23 2.44
C ALA A 113 -5.30 14.90 1.70
N ILE A 114 -4.14 14.48 1.20
CA ILE A 114 -3.92 13.16 0.62
C ILE A 114 -2.66 12.61 1.27
N GLN A 115 -2.70 11.36 1.72
CA GLN A 115 -1.55 10.68 2.29
C GLN A 115 -1.47 9.24 1.79
N ALA A 116 -0.28 8.82 1.41
CA ALA A 116 0.09 7.42 1.25
C ALA A 116 1.24 7.08 2.21
N GLN A 117 1.22 5.86 2.71
CA GLN A 117 2.29 5.34 3.53
C GLN A 117 2.44 3.85 3.28
N CYS A 118 3.67 3.38 3.39
CA CYS A 118 3.97 1.97 3.42
C CYS A 118 5.01 1.69 4.50
N LYS A 119 4.92 0.51 5.12
CA LYS A 119 5.88 0.02 6.11
C LYS A 119 5.86 -1.50 6.12
N GLY A 120 7.03 -2.13 5.98
CA GLY A 120 7.17 -3.59 6.09
C GLY A 120 6.22 -4.38 5.17
N GLY A 121 6.16 -4.00 3.89
CA GLY A 121 5.28 -4.66 2.91
C GLY A 121 3.78 -4.48 3.16
N LYS A 122 3.36 -3.48 3.95
CA LYS A 122 1.95 -3.10 4.14
C LYS A 122 1.74 -1.66 3.72
N GLY A 123 0.73 -1.44 2.89
CA GLY A 123 0.40 -0.16 2.29
C GLY A 123 -0.93 0.38 2.78
N SER A 124 -1.01 1.69 3.01
CA SER A 124 -2.29 2.36 3.25
C SER A 124 -2.31 3.77 2.68
N SER A 125 -3.51 4.27 2.42
CA SER A 125 -3.74 5.65 2.03
C SER A 125 -4.92 6.25 2.80
N SER A 126 -4.90 7.57 2.97
CA SER A 126 -6.01 8.31 3.55
C SER A 126 -6.26 9.59 2.77
N LEU A 127 -7.53 9.95 2.64
CA LEU A 127 -7.98 11.15 1.93
C LEU A 127 -8.88 11.98 2.84
N ALA A 128 -8.71 13.30 2.86
CA ALA A 128 -9.56 14.19 3.64
C ALA A 128 -10.34 15.13 2.71
N LYS A 129 -11.67 15.17 2.88
CA LYS A 129 -12.59 16.02 2.10
C LYS A 129 -12.37 15.90 0.59
N ALA A 130 -12.07 14.69 0.12
CA ALA A 130 -11.78 14.43 -1.26
C ALA A 130 -13.06 14.33 -2.10
N ASN A 131 -13.05 14.91 -3.30
CA ASN A 131 -14.16 14.93 -4.23
C ASN A 131 -13.66 14.74 -5.66
N ILE A 132 -14.47 14.09 -6.49
CA ILE A 132 -14.26 13.96 -7.93
C ILE A 132 -15.50 14.40 -8.70
N GLY A 133 -15.39 15.44 -9.52
CA GLY A 133 -16.52 15.95 -10.30
C GLY A 133 -17.77 16.27 -9.47
N GLY A 134 -17.60 16.59 -8.17
CA GLY A 134 -18.69 16.82 -7.22
C GLY A 134 -19.14 15.60 -6.39
N VAL A 135 -18.61 14.41 -6.66
CA VAL A 135 -18.87 13.18 -5.89
C VAL A 135 -17.86 13.08 -4.75
N LYS A 136 -18.32 12.92 -3.51
CA LYS A 136 -17.45 12.72 -2.34
C LYS A 136 -16.78 11.34 -2.41
N LEU A 137 -15.49 11.30 -2.08
CA LEU A 137 -14.70 10.09 -1.98
C LEU A 137 -14.61 9.64 -0.52
N ASP A 138 -14.53 8.33 -0.30
CA ASP A 138 -14.32 7.77 1.04
C ASP A 138 -12.91 8.11 1.55
N VAL A 139 -12.82 8.41 2.84
CA VAL A 139 -11.59 8.76 3.56
C VAL A 139 -10.65 7.55 3.68
N ALA A 140 -11.22 6.35 3.74
CA ALA A 140 -10.49 5.09 3.96
C ALA A 140 -10.95 4.02 2.96
N ALA A 141 -10.70 4.25 1.67
CA ALA A 141 -11.00 3.29 0.63
C ALA A 141 -10.14 2.02 0.76
N ALA A 142 -10.74 0.86 0.48
CA ALA A 142 -10.03 -0.41 0.37
C ALA A 142 -8.97 -0.35 -0.75
N PRO A 143 -7.95 -1.22 -0.73
CA PRO A 143 -6.96 -1.27 -1.80
C PRO A 143 -7.60 -1.41 -3.19
N ASN A 144 -7.08 -0.65 -4.16
CA ASN A 144 -7.51 -0.67 -5.56
C ASN A 144 -8.99 -0.31 -5.78
N THR A 145 -9.55 0.58 -4.95
CA THR A 145 -10.94 1.03 -5.11
C THR A 145 -11.07 1.96 -6.32
N ALA A 146 -11.81 1.53 -7.35
CA ALA A 146 -12.09 2.35 -8.51
C ALA A 146 -13.35 3.21 -8.30
N VAL A 147 -13.24 4.50 -8.59
CA VAL A 147 -14.32 5.47 -8.65
C VAL A 147 -14.30 6.11 -10.04
N GLY A 148 -15.29 5.77 -10.85
CA GLY A 148 -15.46 6.32 -12.19
C GLY A 148 -16.43 7.51 -12.17
N VAL A 149 -16.11 8.54 -12.96
CA VAL A 149 -17.10 9.53 -13.38
C VAL A 149 -17.29 9.35 -14.88
N GLN A 150 -18.48 8.91 -15.28
CA GLN A 150 -18.77 8.58 -16.68
C GLN A 150 -18.42 9.74 -17.61
N GLY A 151 -17.63 9.46 -18.63
CA GLY A 151 -17.24 10.41 -19.68
C GLY A 151 -16.20 11.47 -19.26
N LEU A 152 -15.58 11.36 -18.08
CA LEU A 152 -14.62 12.36 -17.59
C LEU A 152 -13.27 11.74 -17.20
N ALA A 153 -13.28 10.81 -16.24
CA ALA A 153 -12.06 10.20 -15.72
C ALA A 153 -12.37 8.94 -14.90
N SER A 154 -11.39 8.04 -14.85
CA SER A 154 -11.36 6.91 -13.91
C SER A 154 -10.34 7.22 -12.82
N VAL A 155 -10.74 7.05 -11.56
CA VAL A 155 -9.86 7.31 -10.42
C VAL A 155 -9.74 6.07 -9.57
N THR A 156 -8.52 5.67 -9.28
CA THR A 156 -8.21 4.56 -8.38
C THR A 156 -7.69 5.12 -7.07
N LEU A 157 -8.45 4.88 -6.00
CA LEU A 157 -8.05 5.16 -4.62
C LEU A 157 -7.22 4.01 -4.10
N ASN A 158 -6.20 4.34 -3.31
CA ASN A 158 -5.35 3.35 -2.66
C ASN A 158 -4.83 2.29 -3.65
N LYS A 159 -4.31 2.73 -4.80
CA LYS A 159 -3.76 1.83 -5.81
C LYS A 159 -2.54 1.13 -5.21
N GLN A 160 -2.60 -0.17 -5.05
CA GLN A 160 -1.50 -0.98 -4.52
C GLN A 160 -1.06 -1.98 -5.58
N VAL A 161 0.24 -1.96 -5.86
CA VAL A 161 0.89 -2.88 -6.80
C VAL A 161 2.01 -3.58 -6.05
N GLU A 162 1.95 -4.91 -6.02
CA GLU A 162 3.03 -5.76 -5.53
C GLU A 162 3.92 -6.14 -6.72
N HIS A 163 5.23 -5.98 -6.55
CA HIS A 163 6.22 -6.26 -7.57
C HIS A 163 6.85 -7.64 -7.35
N LYS A 164 7.51 -8.17 -8.37
CA LYS A 164 8.12 -9.52 -8.33
C LYS A 164 9.25 -9.66 -7.31
N ASP A 165 9.86 -8.54 -6.91
CA ASP A 165 10.88 -8.45 -5.88
C ASP A 165 10.30 -8.38 -4.46
N GLY A 166 8.96 -8.41 -4.32
CA GLY A 166 8.24 -8.28 -3.05
C GLY A 166 8.06 -6.85 -2.57
N SER A 167 8.59 -5.85 -3.30
CA SER A 167 8.32 -4.45 -3.00
C SER A 167 6.85 -4.10 -3.29
N ILE A 168 6.31 -3.12 -2.58
CA ILE A 168 4.95 -2.64 -2.80
C ILE A 168 4.99 -1.17 -3.19
N THR A 169 4.26 -0.79 -4.22
CA THR A 169 3.96 0.61 -4.53
C THR A 169 2.52 0.92 -4.14
N VAL A 170 2.34 1.99 -3.37
CA VAL A 170 1.06 2.49 -2.89
C VAL A 170 0.88 3.91 -3.38
N THR A 171 -0.14 4.15 -4.17
CA THR A 171 -0.53 5.49 -4.63
C THR A 171 -1.88 5.84 -4.03
N ALA A 172 -1.95 6.94 -3.27
CA ALA A 172 -3.19 7.32 -2.61
C ALA A 172 -4.30 7.63 -3.62
N LEU A 173 -3.96 8.34 -4.70
CA LEU A 173 -4.90 8.72 -5.75
C LEU A 173 -4.22 8.65 -7.11
N SER A 174 -4.70 7.75 -7.97
CA SER A 174 -4.27 7.62 -9.37
C SER A 174 -5.44 7.99 -10.27
N ILE A 175 -5.26 9.00 -11.12
CA ILE A 175 -6.30 9.53 -12.01
C ILE A 175 -5.90 9.20 -13.44
N SER A 176 -6.82 8.58 -14.18
CA SER A 176 -6.69 8.30 -15.60
C SER A 176 -7.80 9.03 -16.37
N VAL A 177 -7.41 9.92 -17.26
CA VAL A 177 -8.32 10.65 -18.16
C VAL A 177 -8.24 9.99 -19.53
N ASP A 178 -9.32 9.31 -19.92
CA ASP A 178 -9.47 8.60 -21.19
C ASP A 178 -8.31 7.66 -21.59
N GLY A 179 -7.53 7.18 -20.61
CA GLY A 179 -6.34 6.35 -20.83
C GLY A 179 -5.16 7.06 -21.50
N VAL A 180 -5.28 8.35 -21.80
CA VAL A 180 -4.23 9.14 -22.48
C VAL A 180 -3.40 9.99 -21.51
N GLN A 181 -3.94 10.28 -20.33
CA GLN A 181 -3.28 11.06 -19.29
C GLN A 181 -3.44 10.37 -17.94
N THR A 182 -2.31 10.18 -17.26
CA THR A 182 -2.26 9.66 -15.89
C THR A 182 -1.68 10.71 -14.95
N LEU A 183 -2.26 10.84 -13.76
CA LEU A 183 -1.78 11.69 -12.67
C LEU A 183 -1.77 10.88 -11.39
N ASP A 184 -0.60 10.73 -10.79
CA ASP A 184 -0.41 10.00 -9.53
C ASP A 184 -0.06 10.97 -8.41
N LEU A 185 -0.83 10.91 -7.33
CA LEU A 185 -0.75 11.79 -6.16
C LEU A 185 -0.46 10.98 -4.91
N ALA A 186 0.57 11.40 -4.18
CA ALA A 186 1.16 10.76 -3.01
C ALA A 186 1.43 9.27 -3.27
N SER A 187 2.56 8.99 -3.91
CA SER A 187 3.01 7.62 -4.19
C SER A 187 4.22 7.26 -3.34
N VAL A 188 4.23 6.05 -2.82
CA VAL A 188 5.32 5.50 -2.02
C VAL A 188 5.62 4.10 -2.49
N THR A 189 6.89 3.72 -2.50
CA THR A 189 7.33 2.36 -2.74
C THR A 189 8.14 1.92 -1.55
N CYS A 190 7.76 0.79 -0.95
CA CYS A 190 8.53 0.18 0.12
C CYS A 190 9.19 -1.08 -0.38
N ALA A 191 10.41 -1.30 0.09
CA ALA A 191 11.10 -2.56 -0.07
C ALA A 191 10.23 -3.73 0.42
N ALA A 192 10.51 -4.92 -0.09
CA ALA A 192 9.95 -6.14 0.47
C ALA A 192 10.21 -6.15 1.97
N GLY A 193 9.14 -6.32 2.77
CA GLY A 193 9.35 -6.65 4.16
C GLY A 193 9.98 -8.03 4.26
N ASP A 194 10.88 -8.26 5.21
CA ASP A 194 11.31 -9.59 5.61
C ASP A 194 10.07 -10.38 6.08
N GLY A 195 9.42 -11.05 5.13
CA GLY A 195 8.05 -11.49 5.28
C GLY A 195 7.90 -12.63 6.28
N GLY A 196 7.16 -12.38 7.35
CA GLY A 196 6.11 -13.31 7.75
C GLY A 196 5.01 -13.25 6.70
N GLY A 197 5.08 -14.14 5.71
CA GLY A 197 4.20 -14.16 4.55
C GLY A 197 2.72 -14.31 4.91
N SER A 198 1.86 -13.59 4.19
CA SER A 198 0.46 -13.96 4.04
C SER A 198 0.21 -14.08 2.55
N THR A 199 0.40 -15.29 2.03
CA THR A 199 -0.12 -15.74 0.74
C THR A 199 -1.63 -15.49 0.74
N THR A 200 -2.06 -14.42 0.09
CA THR A 200 -3.46 -14.29 -0.32
C THR A 200 -3.56 -14.92 -1.71
N GLU A 201 -4.07 -16.15 -1.72
CA GLU A 201 -4.44 -16.88 -2.92
C GLU A 201 -5.54 -16.09 -3.68
N PRO A 202 -5.52 -16.04 -5.03
CA PRO A 202 -6.53 -15.34 -5.81
C PRO A 202 -7.89 -16.03 -5.71
N PRO A 203 -9.03 -15.30 -5.64
CA PRO A 203 -10.34 -15.93 -5.62
C PRO A 203 -10.73 -16.36 -7.05
N THR A 204 -10.50 -17.62 -7.40
CA THR A 204 -11.23 -18.26 -8.49
C THR A 204 -12.66 -18.52 -8.05
N GLY A 205 -13.59 -17.71 -8.55
CA GLY A 205 -15.02 -17.86 -8.27
C GLY A 205 -15.65 -19.07 -8.96
N LYS A 206 -16.70 -19.60 -8.32
CA LYS A 206 -17.94 -20.03 -8.99
C LYS A 206 -19.14 -19.90 -8.04
N PRO A 207 -20.37 -19.62 -8.55
CA PRO A 207 -21.49 -19.14 -7.74
C PRO A 207 -22.44 -20.24 -7.22
N SER A 208 -22.97 -19.96 -6.03
CA SER A 208 -24.29 -20.28 -5.42
C SER A 208 -25.05 -21.56 -5.80
N THR A 209 -25.47 -22.34 -4.80
CA THR A 209 -26.90 -22.65 -4.50
C THR A 209 -27.05 -23.68 -3.36
N GLY A 210 -28.01 -23.44 -2.44
CA GLY A 210 -28.47 -24.44 -1.45
C GLY A 210 -28.64 -23.87 -0.04
N LYS A 211 -29.68 -23.07 0.21
CA LYS A 211 -30.98 -23.44 0.86
C LYS A 211 -30.92 -23.43 2.42
N PRO A 212 -31.86 -22.74 3.09
CA PRO A 212 -31.81 -22.50 4.53
C PRO A 212 -32.34 -23.72 5.30
N SER A 213 -31.66 -24.09 6.39
CA SER A 213 -32.19 -25.06 7.36
C SER A 213 -32.27 -24.45 8.75
N SER A 214 -33.52 -24.28 9.16
CA SER A 214 -34.00 -23.95 10.49
C SER A 214 -33.62 -25.00 11.52
N THR A 215 -33.12 -24.58 12.69
CA THR A 215 -33.37 -25.29 13.95
C THR A 215 -33.63 -24.32 15.08
N LYS A 216 -34.78 -24.54 15.71
CA LYS A 216 -35.47 -23.85 16.80
C LYS A 216 -34.71 -24.01 18.15
N PRO A 217 -34.95 -23.15 19.16
CA PRO A 217 -34.02 -22.92 20.26
C PRO A 217 -34.21 -23.85 21.46
N SER A 218 -33.11 -24.10 22.18
CA SER A 218 -33.12 -24.62 23.55
C SER A 218 -32.37 -23.66 24.47
N ALA A 219 -33.11 -23.08 25.41
CA ALA A 219 -32.63 -22.59 26.70
C ALA A 219 -33.43 -23.35 27.78
N PRO A 220 -33.10 -23.30 29.09
CA PRO A 220 -32.00 -22.58 29.74
C PRO A 220 -31.20 -23.43 30.76
N ALA A 221 -30.00 -22.96 31.14
CA ALA A 221 -29.47 -23.21 32.49
C ALA A 221 -28.64 -22.01 32.95
N THR A 222 -29.06 -21.50 34.09
CA THR A 222 -28.62 -20.33 34.84
C THR A 222 -27.22 -20.53 35.42
N SER A 223 -26.32 -19.58 35.25
CA SER A 223 -25.21 -19.30 36.17
C SER A 223 -24.75 -17.86 35.99
N ALA A 224 -24.77 -17.13 37.09
CA ALA A 224 -24.43 -15.72 37.22
C ALA A 224 -22.91 -15.49 37.27
N THR A 225 -22.52 -14.20 37.21
CA THR A 225 -21.22 -13.63 37.66
C THR A 225 -20.11 -13.71 36.59
N THR A 226 -19.47 -12.65 36.06
CA THR A 226 -19.38 -11.22 36.40
C THR A 226 -18.94 -10.49 35.13
N ARG A 227 -19.63 -9.41 34.76
CA ARG A 227 -19.25 -8.54 33.64
C ARG A 227 -18.29 -7.47 34.16
N PRO A 228 -17.12 -7.21 33.54
CA PRO A 228 -16.20 -6.19 34.04
C PRO A 228 -16.85 -4.81 33.96
N ALA A 229 -16.85 -4.11 35.09
CA ALA A 229 -17.45 -2.79 35.24
C ALA A 229 -16.49 -1.72 34.67
N GLY A 230 -16.81 -1.20 33.49
CA GLY A 230 -16.05 -0.10 32.88
C GLY A 230 -16.89 0.99 32.21
N ASP A 231 -18.14 0.71 31.83
CA ASP A 231 -18.88 1.58 30.90
C ASP A 231 -19.91 2.53 31.53
N LYS A 232 -19.91 2.71 32.86
CA LYS A 232 -20.80 3.68 33.52
C LYS A 232 -20.05 4.56 34.52
N PRO A 233 -20.19 5.91 34.43
CA PRO A 233 -19.76 6.82 35.48
C PRO A 233 -20.43 6.45 36.82
N THR A 234 -19.73 6.70 37.93
CA THR A 234 -20.33 6.58 39.27
C THR A 234 -21.42 7.64 39.46
N ALA A 235 -22.27 7.49 40.46
CA ALA A 235 -23.36 8.43 40.75
C ALA A 235 -22.87 9.89 40.96
N ASP A 236 -21.58 10.09 41.27
CA ASP A 236 -20.92 11.39 41.44
C ASP A 236 -20.24 11.93 40.16
N GLY A 237 -20.48 11.31 39.00
CA GLY A 237 -19.98 11.75 37.70
C GLY A 237 -18.45 11.64 37.54
N LYS A 238 -17.78 10.85 38.38
CA LYS A 238 -16.34 10.57 38.26
C LYS A 238 -16.13 9.30 37.44
N ALA A 239 -15.17 9.34 36.52
CA ALA A 239 -14.72 8.15 35.84
C ALA A 239 -14.10 7.17 36.86
N PRO A 240 -14.38 5.86 36.79
CA PRO A 240 -13.74 4.88 37.65
C PRO A 240 -12.22 4.94 37.48
N THR A 241 -11.48 4.98 38.59
CA THR A 241 -10.02 4.93 38.55
C THR A 241 -9.58 3.57 37.98
N PRO A 242 -8.73 3.54 36.94
CA PRO A 242 -8.23 2.29 36.40
C PRO A 242 -7.40 1.59 37.47
N THR A 243 -7.75 0.34 37.80
CA THR A 243 -6.93 -0.52 38.65
C THR A 243 -5.74 -1.02 37.84
N PRO A 244 -4.49 -0.76 38.27
CA PRO A 244 -3.32 -1.29 37.57
C PRO A 244 -3.35 -2.83 37.56
N VAL A 245 -3.32 -3.41 36.37
CA VAL A 245 -3.13 -4.85 36.21
C VAL A 245 -1.66 -5.15 36.44
N LYS A 246 -1.37 -6.12 37.32
CA LYS A 246 -0.01 -6.57 37.61
C LYS A 246 0.60 -7.16 36.33
N ALA A 247 1.51 -6.41 35.70
CA ALA A 247 2.26 -6.91 34.56
C ALA A 247 3.17 -8.06 35.03
N HIS A 248 2.92 -9.26 34.50
CA HIS A 248 3.90 -10.34 34.50
C HIS A 248 4.80 -10.16 33.29
N LEU A 249 6.00 -9.62 33.51
CA LEU A 249 7.15 -9.85 32.65
C LEU A 249 8.39 -9.89 33.55
N ASP A 250 8.95 -11.08 33.74
CA ASP A 250 10.31 -11.22 34.25
C ASP A 250 11.27 -10.73 33.16
N VAL A 251 12.01 -9.67 33.45
CA VAL A 251 13.12 -9.23 32.60
C VAL A 251 14.38 -9.82 33.20
N THR A 252 14.79 -10.98 32.69
CA THR A 252 16.18 -11.43 32.78
C THR A 252 16.93 -10.86 31.59
N GLY A 253 17.88 -9.97 31.84
CA GLY A 253 18.77 -9.36 30.86
C GLY A 253 19.47 -8.14 31.44
#